data_AF-A1BG87-F1
#
_entry.id   AF-A1BG87-F1
#
_cell.length_a   1.000
_cell.length_b   1.000
_cell.length_c   1.000
_cell.angle_alpha   90.00
_cell.angle_beta   90.00
_cell.angle_gamma   90.00
#
_symmetry.space_group_name_H-M   'P 1'
#
loop_
_entity.id
_entity.type
_entity.pdbx_description
1 polymer ?
#
loop_
_entity_poly.entity_id
_entity_poly.type
_entity_poly.pdbx_seq_one_letter_code
_entity_poly.pdbx_strand_id
1 'polypeptide(L)' 'MPTISMFFGIIIYMYYFDNREHAKPHIHAIYAEYEAIISRVPRKSCSAPGLLR' A
#
# COMPACT_ATOMS: atom_id res chain seq x y z
N MET A 1 -3.57 -1.46 -8.59
CA MET A 1 -2.22 -1.54 -8.01
C MET A 1 -1.18 -1.44 -9.13
N PRO A 2 -0.80 -0.25 -9.59
CA PRO A 2 0.44 -0.12 -10.34
C PRO A 2 1.64 -0.38 -9.41
N THR A 3 2.51 -1.31 -9.80
CA THR A 3 3.83 -1.43 -9.17
C THR A 3 4.71 -0.32 -9.71
N ILE A 4 5.29 0.49 -8.82
CA ILE A 4 6.13 1.63 -9.18
C ILE A 4 7.56 1.16 -9.41
N SER A 5 8.05 0.27 -8.55
CA SER A 5 9.42 -0.22 -8.62
C SER A 5 9.59 -1.55 -7.90
N MET A 6 10.56 -2.35 -8.36
CA MET A 6 10.98 -3.61 -7.73
C MET A 6 12.50 -3.62 -7.68
N PHE A 7 13.09 -3.63 -6.49
CA PHE A 7 14.54 -3.71 -6.31
C PHE A 7 14.89 -4.41 -5.00
N PHE A 8 16.01 -5.14 -4.97
CA PHE A 8 16.50 -5.84 -3.77
C PHE A 8 15.44 -6.73 -3.05
N GLY A 9 14.47 -7.26 -3.78
CA GLY A 9 13.35 -8.04 -3.22
C GLY A 9 12.26 -7.21 -2.55
N ILE A 10 12.35 -5.88 -2.62
CA ILE A 10 11.34 -4.95 -2.13
C ILE A 10 10.40 -4.59 -3.29
N ILE A 11 9.11 -4.77 -3.07
CA ILE A 11 8.06 -4.42 -4.02
C ILE A 11 7.41 -3.13 -3.55
N ILE A 12 7.52 -2.06 -4.34
CA ILE A 12 6.93 -0.76 -4.04
C ILE A 12 5.74 -0.54 -4.96
N TYR A 13 4.56 -0.39 -4.38
CA TYR A 13 3.33 -0.11 -5.11
C TYR A 13 2.52 1.00 -4.44
N MET A 14 1.65 1.62 -5.24
CA MET A 14 0.77 2.67 -4.78
C MET A 14 -0.65 2.36 -5.25
N TYR A 15 -1.61 2.48 -4.33
CA TYR A 15 -3.01 2.58 -4.73
C TYR A 15 -3.32 4.03 -5.06
N TYR A 16 -3.54 4.31 -6.34
CA TYR A 16 -3.95 5.64 -6.82
C TYR A 16 -5.47 5.79 -6.94
N PHE A 17 -6.22 4.68 -6.94
CA PHE A 17 -7.67 4.72 -7.15
C PHE A 17 -8.41 5.11 -5.87
N ASP A 18 -9.04 6.29 -5.93
CA ASP A 18 -9.95 6.83 -4.94
C ASP A 18 -11.31 6.12 -5.03
N ASN A 19 -11.34 4.86 -4.58
CA ASN A 19 -12.58 4.32 -4.04
C ASN A 19 -12.75 5.01 -2.69
N ARG A 20 -13.95 5.53 -2.40
CA ARG A 20 -14.33 6.36 -1.24
C ARG A 20 -13.91 5.86 0.17
N GLU A 21 -13.18 4.77 0.27
CA GLU A 21 -12.53 4.19 1.45
C GLU A 21 -11.01 4.49 1.55
N HIS A 22 -10.36 4.97 0.48
CA HIS A 22 -8.92 5.24 0.41
C HIS A 22 -8.63 6.74 0.45
N ALA A 23 -8.80 7.34 1.62
CA ALA A 23 -8.82 8.80 1.80
C ALA A 23 -7.50 9.56 1.53
N LYS A 24 -6.46 8.95 0.94
CA LYS A 24 -5.24 9.63 0.42
C LYS A 24 -4.31 8.64 -0.32
N PRO A 25 -3.54 9.12 -1.31
CA PRO A 25 -2.44 8.34 -1.87
C PRO A 25 -1.43 8.01 -0.75
N HIS A 26 -1.04 6.74 -0.68
CA HIS A 26 -0.10 6.19 0.28
C HIS A 26 0.77 5.15 -0.42
N ILE A 27 2.01 5.05 0.01
CA ILE A 27 3.01 4.16 -0.57
C ILE A 27 3.07 2.90 0.27
N HIS A 28 2.99 1.74 -0.38
CA HIS A 28 3.26 0.44 0.22
C HIS A 28 4.64 -0.04 -0.22
N ALA A 29 5.41 -0.53 0.74
CA ALA A 29 6.64 -1.27 0.50
C ALA A 29 6.51 -2.64 1.17
N ILE A 30 6.53 -3.70 0.37
CA ILE A 30 6.54 -5.08 0.86
C ILE A 30 7.94 -5.65 0.72
N TYR A 31 8.40 -6.32 1.78
CA TYR A 31 9.60 -7.15 1.78
C TYR A 31 9.30 -8.45 2.55
N ALA A 32 9.28 -9.58 1.83
CA ALA A 32 8.86 -10.87 2.38
C ALA A 32 7.49 -10.77 3.09
N GLU A 33 7.45 -11.01 4.40
CA GLU A 33 6.26 -10.93 5.26
C GLU A 33 6.02 -9.54 5.87
N TYR A 34 6.93 -8.60 5.64
CA TYR A 34 6.86 -7.26 6.20
C TYR A 34 6.23 -6.28 5.21
N GLU A 35 5.33 -5.44 5.72
CA GLU A 35 4.69 -4.35 4.97
C GLU A 35 4.93 -3.01 5.70
N ALA A 36 5.45 -2.03 4.97
CA ALA A 36 5.57 -0.65 5.43
C ALA A 36 4.63 0.25 4.63
N ILE A 37 3.89 1.11 5.34
CA ILE A 37 2.90 2.02 4.76
C ILE A 37 3.30 3.45 5.13
N ILE A 38 3.60 4.26 4.12
CA ILE A 38 3.93 5.67 4.30
C ILE A 38 2.73 6.50 3.84
N SER A 39 2.14 7.25 4.78
CA SER A 39 0.98 8.10 4.52
C SER A 39 1.04 9.39 5.35
N ARG A 40 0.53 10.50 4.79
CA ARG A 40 0.54 11.81 5.46
C ARG A 40 -0.48 11.95 6.59
N VAL A 41 -1.39 10.99 6.76
CA VAL A 41 -2.43 10.98 7.80
C VAL A 41 -2.51 9.58 8.41
N PRO A 42 -2.57 9.43 9.75
CA PRO A 42 -2.72 8.13 10.38
C PRO A 42 -4.01 7.46 9.86
N ARG A 43 -3.87 6.35 9.12
CA ARG A 43 -5.02 5.59 8.63
C ARG A 43 -5.80 5.01 9.82
N LYS A 44 -7.10 5.27 9.88
CA LYS A 44 -8.03 4.34 10.52
C LYS A 44 -8.25 3.20 9.52
N SER A 45 -7.67 2.04 9.80
CA SER A 45 -7.91 0.74 9.14
C SER A 45 -8.07 0.77 7.61
N CYS A 46 -6.97 0.56 6.88
CA CYS A 46 -7.08 0.18 5.48
C CYS A 46 -7.46 -1.30 5.38
N SER A 47 -8.69 -1.57 4.99
CA SER A 47 -9.06 -2.83 4.36
C SER A 47 -8.38 -2.87 2.99
N ALA A 48 -7.23 -3.55 2.89
CA ALA A 48 -6.76 -4.00 1.59
C ALA A 48 -7.87 -4.88 0.99
N PRO A 49 -8.47 -4.55 -0.17
CA PRO A 49 -9.36 -5.47 -0.83
C PRO A 49 -8.49 -6.62 -1.35
N GLY A 50 -8.42 -7.70 -0.57
CA GLY A 50 -7.78 -8.96 -0.98
C GLY A 50 -6.49 -9.38 -0.27
N LEU A 51 -6.20 -8.90 0.95
CA LEU A 51 -5.17 -9.53 1.80
C LEU A 51 -5.69 -9.80 3.22
N LEU A 52 -6.88 -10.41 3.34
CA LEU A 52 -7.03 -11.45 4.35
C LEU A 52 -6.33 -12.68 3.78
N ARG A 53 -5.53 -13.34 4.61
CA ARG A 53 -5.14 -14.75 4.53
C ARG A 53 -5.44 -15.48 3.21
#